data_AF-X0WM89-F1
#
_entry.id   AF-X0WM89-F1
#
_cell.length_a   1.000
_cell.length_b   1.000
_cell.length_c   1.000
_cell.angle_alpha   90.00
_cell.angle_beta   90.00
_cell.angle_gamma   90.00
#
_symmetry.space_group_name_H-M   'P 1'
#
loop_
_entity.id
_entity.type
_entity.pdbx_description
1 polymer ?
#
loop_
_entity_poly.entity_id
_entity_poly.type
_entity_poly.pdbx_seq_one_letter_code
_entity_poly.pdbx_strand_id
1 'polypeptide(L)'
;MAGNEAFFSVGVVPSNVTDIDELIKCLNQFLDIDKEIAKKRIQEANNIFRPVWVKRNIDLSTVTYLLEKEEDFPGTVILTQPVRSYHYDEMCAHVLGHVGEVNQEELTANSTFGVELGDLVGKMGVEKAYNSYLQGEKGGRQVEVDAHGRTLRVISEKDPLPGDSVYLTIDLEMQKIAEEKLGQRKGVVLIGDYETGEILSLVSHPSFNPNLFSWGVSEDEWSKLV
;
A
#
# COMPACT_ATOMS: atom_id res chain seq x y z
N MET A 1 -15.28 0.23 6.60
CA MET A 1 -15.26 -0.83 5.55
C MET A 1 -13.86 -0.92 4.95
N ALA A 2 -13.39 0.13 4.27
CA ALA A 2 -11.99 0.31 3.90
C ALA A 2 -11.40 1.53 4.63
N GLY A 3 -10.12 1.50 4.95
CA GLY A 3 -9.38 2.59 5.59
C GLY A 3 -7.92 2.55 5.21
N ASN A 4 -7.09 3.38 5.84
CA ASN A 4 -5.65 3.37 5.67
C ASN A 4 -4.98 3.03 6.99
N GLU A 5 -4.01 2.12 6.95
CA GLU A 5 -3.20 1.73 8.10
C GLU A 5 -1.74 2.10 7.86
N ALA A 6 -1.03 2.34 8.96
CA ALA A 6 0.40 2.63 8.90
C ALA A 6 1.17 1.35 8.56
N PHE A 7 1.86 1.38 7.43
CA PHE A 7 2.68 0.29 6.94
C PHE A 7 4.15 0.68 7.05
N PHE A 8 4.90 -0.09 7.82
CA PHE A 8 6.29 0.21 8.12
C PHE A 8 7.21 -0.60 7.22
N SER A 9 8.18 0.08 6.62
CA SER A 9 9.21 -0.52 5.79
C SER A 9 10.60 -0.10 6.27
N VAL A 10 11.53 -1.04 6.21
CA VAL A 10 12.94 -0.82 6.57
C VAL A 10 13.75 -0.62 5.30
N GLY A 11 14.38 0.55 5.23
CA GLY A 11 15.36 0.90 4.22
C GLY A 11 16.76 1.02 4.82
N VAL A 12 17.77 0.93 3.97
CA VAL A 12 19.17 1.19 4.33
C VAL A 12 19.71 2.26 3.38
N VAL A 13 20.31 3.31 3.92
CA VAL A 13 21.00 4.36 3.16
C VAL A 13 22.48 3.99 3.03
N PRO A 14 22.96 3.53 1.86
CA PRO A 14 24.30 2.95 1.73
C PRO A 14 25.44 3.87 2.18
N SER A 15 25.30 5.18 1.98
CA SER A 15 26.31 6.18 2.37
C SER A 15 26.55 6.28 3.89
N ASN A 16 25.58 5.85 4.71
CA ASN A 16 25.68 5.90 6.16
C ASN A 16 26.12 4.57 6.78
N VAL A 17 26.41 3.56 5.96
CA VAL A 17 26.83 2.21 6.41
C VAL A 17 28.32 2.04 6.19
N THR A 18 29.05 1.65 7.25
CA THR A 18 30.48 1.36 7.15
C THR A 18 30.73 -0.11 6.76
N ASP A 19 30.00 -1.04 7.38
CA ASP A 19 30.05 -2.48 7.08
C ASP A 19 28.64 -3.01 6.77
N ILE A 20 28.39 -3.26 5.48
CA ILE A 20 27.10 -3.78 4.98
C ILE A 20 26.89 -5.23 5.43
N ASP A 21 27.95 -6.03 5.50
CA ASP A 21 27.86 -7.44 5.85
C ASP A 21 27.48 -7.63 7.32
N GLU A 22 28.08 -6.83 8.20
CA GLU A 22 27.73 -6.80 9.61
C GLU A 22 26.30 -6.29 9.83
N LEU A 23 25.92 -5.18 9.18
CA LEU A 23 24.56 -4.62 9.28
C LEU A 23 23.50 -5.64 8.85
N ILE A 24 23.66 -6.29 7.70
CA ILE A 24 22.70 -7.29 7.21
C ILE A 24 22.63 -8.48 8.16
N LYS A 25 23.77 -8.90 8.73
CA LYS A 25 23.79 -9.99 9.71
C LYS A 25 23.01 -9.62 10.97
N CYS A 26 23.16 -8.39 11.47
CA CYS A 26 22.42 -7.88 12.63
C CYS A 26 20.93 -7.74 12.32
N LEU A 27 20.56 -7.12 11.19
CA LEU A 27 19.17 -6.98 10.77
C LEU A 27 18.49 -8.35 10.64
N ASN A 28 19.19 -9.35 10.10
CA ASN A 28 18.64 -10.69 9.91
C ASN A 28 18.39 -11.48 11.20
N GLN A 29 18.87 -11.02 12.36
CA GLN A 29 18.52 -11.66 13.63
C GLN A 29 17.05 -11.41 14.01
N PHE A 30 16.48 -10.31 13.53
CA PHE A 30 15.15 -9.83 13.91
C PHE A 30 14.20 -9.72 12.71
N LEU A 31 14.76 -9.47 11.52
CA LEU A 31 14.04 -9.39 10.26
C LEU A 31 14.34 -10.64 9.45
N ASP A 32 13.31 -11.39 9.07
CA ASP A 32 13.47 -12.49 8.12
C ASP A 32 13.67 -11.94 6.70
N ILE A 33 14.93 -11.68 6.34
CA ILE A 33 15.34 -11.07 5.07
C ILE A 33 16.22 -12.04 4.28
N ASP A 34 16.12 -11.98 2.95
CA ASP A 34 17.10 -12.65 2.11
C ASP A 34 18.39 -11.82 2.09
N LYS A 35 19.41 -12.31 2.81
CA LYS A 35 20.70 -11.63 2.97
C LYS A 35 21.38 -11.33 1.64
N GLU A 36 21.34 -12.28 0.71
CA GLU A 36 22.04 -12.15 -0.58
C GLU A 36 21.34 -11.13 -1.46
N ILE A 37 20.00 -11.17 -1.51
CA ILE A 37 19.21 -10.19 -2.27
C ILE A 37 19.36 -8.79 -1.65
N ALA A 38 19.27 -8.67 -0.32
CA ALA A 38 19.43 -7.40 0.38
C ALA A 38 20.81 -6.79 0.13
N LYS A 39 21.87 -7.59 0.28
CA LYS A 39 23.26 -7.16 0.05
C LYS A 39 23.45 -6.67 -1.38
N LYS A 40 22.99 -7.45 -2.35
CA LYS A 40 23.09 -7.11 -3.77
C LYS A 40 22.38 -5.79 -4.07
N ARG A 41 21.16 -5.59 -3.56
CA ARG A 41 20.40 -4.34 -3.75
C ARG A 41 21.09 -3.12 -3.14
N ILE A 42 21.70 -3.26 -1.98
CA ILE A 42 22.42 -2.17 -1.30
C ILE A 42 23.70 -1.82 -2.07
N GLN A 43 24.43 -2.82 -2.57
CA GLN A 43 25.68 -2.62 -3.31
C GLN A 43 25.46 -2.07 -4.73
N GLU A 44 24.41 -2.51 -5.42
CA GLU A 44 24.06 -2.08 -6.78
C GLU A 44 23.19 -0.80 -6.79
N ALA A 45 23.07 -0.10 -5.67
CA ALA A 45 22.23 1.08 -5.56
C ALA A 45 22.74 2.23 -6.43
N ASN A 46 21.93 2.66 -7.40
CA ASN A 46 22.25 3.78 -8.28
C ASN A 46 22.48 5.12 -7.55
N ASN A 47 21.90 5.29 -6.35
CA ASN A 47 22.11 6.47 -5.52
C ASN A 47 22.29 6.06 -4.05
N ILE A 48 23.52 6.20 -3.55
CA ILE A 48 23.93 5.84 -2.19
C ILE A 48 23.33 6.72 -1.08
N PHE A 49 22.69 7.84 -1.44
CA PHE A 49 22.00 8.73 -0.50
C PHE A 49 20.50 8.47 -0.44
N ARG A 50 19.98 7.53 -1.24
CA ARG A 50 18.58 7.10 -1.17
C ARG A 50 18.45 5.79 -0.40
N PRO A 51 17.38 5.62 0.40
CA PRO A 51 17.10 4.35 1.06
C PRO A 51 16.86 3.23 0.04
N VAL A 52 17.52 2.09 0.26
CA VAL A 52 17.27 0.84 -0.44
C VAL A 52 16.41 -0.05 0.45
N TRP A 53 15.26 -0.49 -0.07
CA TRP A 53 14.31 -1.30 0.69
C TRP A 53 14.83 -2.71 0.95
N VAL A 54 14.94 -3.07 2.22
CA VAL A 54 15.41 -4.39 2.67
C VAL A 54 14.23 -5.28 3.06
N LYS A 55 13.26 -4.72 3.79
CA LYS A 55 12.02 -5.41 4.18
C LYS A 55 10.84 -4.45 4.17
N ARG A 56 9.69 -4.96 3.74
CA ARG A 56 8.39 -4.28 3.77
C ARG A 56 7.46 -5.01 4.75
N ASN A 57 6.44 -4.32 5.24
CA ASN A 57 5.44 -4.84 6.18
C ASN A 57 6.05 -5.38 7.48
N ILE A 58 6.80 -4.54 8.20
CA ILE A 58 7.31 -4.93 9.53
C ILE A 58 6.30 -4.52 10.61
N ASP A 59 6.23 -5.34 11.65
CA ASP A 59 5.35 -5.07 12.78
C ASP A 59 5.89 -3.93 13.67
N LEU A 60 5.00 -3.33 14.46
CA LEU A 60 5.34 -2.19 15.31
C LEU A 60 6.37 -2.55 16.40
N SER A 61 6.44 -3.82 16.84
CA SER A 61 7.42 -4.23 17.85
C SER A 61 8.83 -4.24 17.27
N THR A 62 8.98 -4.70 16.02
CA THR A 62 10.23 -4.62 15.26
C THR A 62 10.63 -3.18 14.98
N VAL A 63 9.68 -2.31 14.61
CA VAL A 63 9.94 -0.86 14.44
C VAL A 63 10.50 -0.26 15.73
N THR A 64 9.83 -0.52 16.85
CA THR A 64 10.21 0.03 18.16
C THR A 64 11.61 -0.42 18.55
N TYR A 65 11.92 -1.71 18.35
CA TYR A 65 13.24 -2.27 18.64
C TYR A 65 14.35 -1.59 17.82
N LEU A 66 14.13 -1.42 16.50
CA LEU A 66 15.11 -0.76 15.63
C LEU A 66 15.36 0.69 16.03
N LEU A 67 14.32 1.41 16.49
CA LEU A 67 14.44 2.78 16.96
C LEU A 67 15.17 2.88 18.31
N GLU A 68 14.93 1.94 19.24
CA GLU A 68 15.63 1.90 20.53
C GLU A 68 17.13 1.58 20.38
N LYS A 69 17.47 0.86 19.30
CA LYS A 69 18.83 0.38 19.00
C LYS A 69 19.44 1.03 17.76
N GLU A 70 19.05 2.25 17.45
CA GLU A 70 19.49 2.96 16.23
C GLU A 70 21.03 3.00 16.09
N GLU A 71 21.77 3.09 17.19
CA GLU A 71 23.24 3.04 17.21
C GLU A 71 23.82 1.69 16.71
N ASP A 72 23.11 0.59 16.92
CA ASP A 72 23.50 -0.76 16.48
C ASP A 72 23.16 -0.98 14.98
N PHE A 73 22.36 -0.09 14.37
CA PHE A 73 21.88 -0.19 12.99
C PHE A 73 22.20 1.07 12.16
N PRO A 74 23.50 1.40 11.97
CA PRO A 74 23.89 2.62 11.28
C PRO A 74 23.37 2.61 9.83
N GLY A 75 22.73 3.72 9.43
CA GLY A 75 22.18 3.90 8.09
C GLY A 75 20.84 3.19 7.84
N THR A 76 20.27 2.50 8.83
CA THR A 76 18.90 1.99 8.75
C THR A 76 17.90 3.13 8.93
N VAL A 77 16.89 3.15 8.06
CA VAL A 77 15.79 4.12 8.12
C VAL A 77 14.46 3.39 8.08
N ILE A 78 13.51 3.87 8.89
CA ILE A 78 12.15 3.35 8.90
C ILE A 78 11.27 4.35 8.17
N LEU A 79 10.58 3.89 7.13
CA LEU A 79 9.58 4.68 6.45
C LEU A 79 8.20 4.16 6.76
N THR A 80 7.32 5.08 7.13
CA THR A 80 5.90 4.83 7.35
C THR A 80 5.16 5.30 6.12
N GLN A 81 4.39 4.41 5.50
CA GLN A 81 3.53 4.73 4.36
C GLN A 81 2.11 4.29 4.70
N PRO A 82 1.08 5.09 4.33
CA PRO A 82 -0.29 4.63 4.44
C PRO A 82 -0.53 3.53 3.40
N VAL A 83 -1.04 2.37 3.83
CA VAL A 83 -1.50 1.29 2.95
C VAL A 83 -2.98 1.09 3.15
N ARG A 84 -3.68 0.78 2.06
CA ARG A 84 -5.12 0.51 2.09
C ARG A 84 -5.40 -0.76 2.88
N SER A 85 -6.38 -0.72 3.78
CA SER A 85 -6.76 -1.83 4.65
C SER A 85 -8.27 -2.06 4.60
N TYR A 86 -8.66 -3.28 4.29
CA TYR A 86 -10.05 -3.74 4.18
C TYR A 86 -10.38 -4.57 5.42
N HIS A 87 -11.25 -4.02 6.27
CA HIS A 87 -11.43 -4.51 7.65
C HIS A 87 -12.17 -5.85 7.74
N TYR A 88 -12.80 -6.28 6.65
CA TYR A 88 -13.64 -7.47 6.62
C TYR A 88 -13.14 -8.53 5.63
N ASP A 89 -11.86 -8.46 5.25
CA ASP A 89 -11.22 -9.41 4.33
C ASP A 89 -12.06 -9.62 3.06
N GLU A 90 -12.56 -10.85 2.85
CA GLU A 90 -13.33 -11.22 1.66
C GLU A 90 -14.74 -10.63 1.61
N MET A 91 -15.28 -10.20 2.75
CA MET A 91 -16.62 -9.63 2.81
C MET A 91 -16.63 -8.26 2.14
N CYS A 92 -17.66 -8.00 1.34
CA CYS A 92 -17.78 -6.79 0.52
C CYS A 92 -16.68 -6.61 -0.56
N ALA A 93 -15.79 -7.59 -0.81
CA ALA A 93 -14.64 -7.40 -1.70
C ALA A 93 -15.03 -6.94 -3.12
N HIS A 94 -16.13 -7.47 -3.67
CA HIS A 94 -16.63 -7.05 -4.98
C HIS A 94 -17.26 -5.66 -5.00
N VAL A 95 -17.87 -5.25 -3.88
CA VAL A 95 -18.52 -3.94 -3.73
C VAL A 95 -17.45 -2.87 -3.56
N LEU A 96 -16.56 -3.06 -2.60
CA LEU A 96 -15.47 -2.12 -2.32
C LEU A 96 -14.48 -2.12 -3.49
N GLY A 97 -14.14 -3.30 -3.99
CA GLY A 97 -13.04 -3.50 -4.91
C GLY A 97 -11.69 -3.47 -4.20
N HIS A 98 -10.65 -3.14 -4.95
CA HIS A 98 -9.32 -2.96 -4.41
C HIS A 98 -8.57 -1.84 -5.14
N VAL A 99 -7.49 -1.37 -4.52
CA VAL A 99 -6.49 -0.51 -5.16
C VAL A 99 -5.37 -1.36 -5.78
N GLY A 100 -4.64 -0.81 -6.73
CA GLY A 100 -3.47 -1.47 -7.32
C GLY A 100 -2.65 -0.50 -8.15
N GLU A 101 -1.42 -0.88 -8.50
CA GLU A 101 -0.51 -0.02 -9.26
C GLU A 101 -1.10 0.36 -10.61
N VAL A 102 -1.03 1.65 -10.96
CA VAL A 102 -1.56 2.19 -12.22
C VAL A 102 -0.93 1.51 -13.42
N ASN A 103 -1.75 1.09 -14.39
CA ASN A 103 -1.27 0.55 -15.65
C ASN A 103 -1.16 1.65 -16.73
N GLN A 104 -0.55 1.34 -17.87
CA GLN A 104 -0.29 2.34 -18.91
C GLN A 104 -1.57 2.95 -19.50
N GLU A 105 -2.64 2.16 -19.62
CA GLU A 105 -3.95 2.61 -20.12
C GLU A 105 -4.63 3.58 -19.14
N GLU A 106 -4.63 3.25 -17.85
CA GLU A 106 -5.16 4.09 -16.79
C GLU A 106 -4.35 5.36 -16.61
N LEU A 107 -3.03 5.32 -16.83
CA LEU A 107 -2.18 6.50 -16.77
C LEU A 107 -2.51 7.48 -17.89
N THR A 108 -2.82 6.99 -19.10
CA THR A 108 -3.32 7.84 -20.19
C THR A 108 -4.71 8.41 -19.89
N ALA A 109 -5.62 7.60 -19.35
CA ALA A 109 -7.00 8.02 -19.05
C ALA A 109 -7.08 8.99 -17.85
N ASN A 110 -6.23 8.80 -16.84
CA ASN A 110 -6.19 9.62 -15.61
C ASN A 110 -5.06 10.66 -15.62
N SER A 111 -4.43 10.91 -16.76
CA SER A 111 -3.38 11.94 -16.91
C SER A 111 -3.81 13.33 -16.45
N THR A 112 -5.13 13.59 -16.42
CA THR A 112 -5.72 14.84 -15.94
C THR A 112 -5.74 14.97 -14.40
N PHE A 113 -5.61 13.87 -13.66
CA PHE A 113 -5.70 13.83 -12.20
C PHE A 113 -4.34 13.76 -11.48
N GLY A 114 -3.23 13.95 -12.21
CA GLY A 114 -1.90 13.94 -11.60
C GLY A 114 -1.41 12.56 -11.15
N VAL A 115 -1.96 11.49 -11.76
CA VAL A 115 -1.51 10.11 -11.51
C VAL A 115 -0.18 9.88 -12.21
N GLU A 116 0.79 9.33 -11.48
CA GLU A 116 2.13 9.03 -11.94
C GLU A 116 2.41 7.52 -11.87
N LEU A 117 3.43 7.06 -12.60
CA LEU A 117 3.89 5.67 -12.53
C LEU A 117 4.25 5.30 -11.09
N GLY A 118 3.75 4.15 -10.63
CA GLY A 118 3.93 3.67 -9.26
C GLY A 118 2.83 4.10 -8.29
N ASP A 119 1.88 4.94 -8.71
CA ASP A 119 0.72 5.27 -7.88
C ASP A 119 -0.25 4.09 -7.78
N LEU A 120 -0.93 4.00 -6.64
CA LEU A 120 -2.06 3.11 -6.44
C LEU A 120 -3.35 3.81 -6.86
N VAL A 121 -4.14 3.15 -7.71
CA VAL A 121 -5.46 3.61 -8.16
C VAL A 121 -6.50 2.53 -7.91
N GLY A 122 -7.77 2.93 -7.75
CA GLY A 122 -8.88 2.01 -7.64
C GLY A 122 -9.07 1.16 -8.91
N LYS A 123 -9.06 -0.16 -8.75
CA LYS A 123 -9.13 -1.14 -9.87
C LYS A 123 -10.52 -1.71 -10.09
N MET A 124 -11.32 -1.78 -9.03
CA MET A 124 -12.67 -2.32 -9.08
C MET A 124 -13.58 -1.63 -8.06
N GLY A 125 -14.89 -1.88 -8.17
CA GLY A 125 -15.87 -1.49 -7.15
C GLY A 125 -15.92 0.01 -6.90
N VAL A 126 -16.22 0.35 -5.66
CA VAL A 126 -16.25 1.73 -5.14
C VAL A 126 -14.89 2.40 -5.27
N GLU A 127 -13.78 1.69 -5.03
CA GLU A 127 -12.43 2.24 -5.16
C GLU A 127 -12.20 2.81 -6.56
N LYS A 128 -12.59 2.07 -7.62
CA LYS A 128 -12.47 2.55 -9.01
C LYS A 128 -13.49 3.63 -9.35
N ALA A 129 -14.75 3.41 -8.98
CA ALA A 129 -15.85 4.31 -9.35
C ALA A 129 -15.68 5.71 -8.75
N TYR A 130 -15.11 5.80 -7.54
CA TYR A 130 -14.93 7.05 -6.81
C TYR A 130 -13.45 7.43 -6.62
N ASN A 131 -12.54 6.86 -7.41
CA ASN A 131 -11.10 7.14 -7.32
C ASN A 131 -10.78 8.65 -7.33
N SER A 132 -11.48 9.42 -8.17
CA SER A 132 -11.29 10.88 -8.29
C SER A 132 -11.58 11.65 -6.99
N TYR A 133 -12.46 11.12 -6.13
CA TYR A 133 -12.78 11.70 -4.83
C TYR A 133 -11.84 11.15 -3.75
N LEU A 134 -11.53 9.85 -3.82
CA LEU A 134 -10.75 9.14 -2.80
C LEU A 134 -9.24 9.45 -2.85
N GLN A 135 -8.69 9.79 -4.02
CA GLN A 135 -7.24 9.96 -4.21
C GLN A 135 -6.68 11.24 -3.56
N GLY A 136 -7.51 12.28 -3.43
CA GLY A 136 -7.07 13.58 -2.93
C GLY A 136 -6.10 14.29 -3.88
N GLU A 137 -5.32 15.24 -3.35
CA GLU A 137 -4.31 15.95 -4.12
C GLU A 137 -2.90 15.67 -3.62
N LYS A 138 -1.99 15.39 -4.55
CA LYS A 138 -0.57 15.25 -4.25
C LYS A 138 0.04 16.58 -3.77
N GLY A 139 0.81 16.47 -2.69
CA GLY A 139 1.78 17.47 -2.28
C GLY A 139 3.09 17.32 -3.06
N GLY A 140 4.12 18.03 -2.62
CA GLY A 140 5.45 17.91 -3.20
C GLY A 140 6.49 18.74 -2.46
N ARG A 141 7.76 18.34 -2.57
CA ARG A 141 8.90 19.08 -2.04
C ARG A 141 9.90 19.35 -3.15
N GLN A 142 10.30 20.60 -3.31
CA GLN A 142 11.43 20.95 -4.16
C GLN A 142 12.70 20.97 -3.32
N VAL A 143 13.66 20.12 -3.64
CA VAL A 143 14.93 20.01 -2.91
C VAL A 143 16.10 20.38 -3.79
N GLU A 144 17.03 21.17 -3.26
CA GLU A 144 18.32 21.40 -3.89
C GLU A 144 19.25 20.24 -3.55
N VAL A 145 19.85 19.62 -4.57
CA VAL A 145 20.79 18.52 -4.40
C VAL A 145 22.17 18.89 -4.96
N ASP A 146 23.22 18.37 -4.34
CA ASP A 146 24.58 18.49 -4.89
C ASP A 146 24.83 17.52 -6.05
N ALA A 147 26.01 17.60 -6.69
CA ALA A 147 26.39 16.74 -7.81
C ALA A 147 26.43 15.24 -7.46
N HIS A 148 26.44 14.89 -6.17
CA HIS A 148 26.43 13.52 -5.68
C HIS A 148 25.01 13.06 -5.26
N GLY A 149 24.00 13.94 -5.33
CA GLY A 149 22.62 13.64 -5.00
C GLY A 149 22.26 13.83 -3.52
N ARG A 150 23.12 14.48 -2.73
CA ARG A 150 22.83 14.83 -1.33
C ARG A 150 21.87 16.02 -1.27
N THR A 151 20.83 15.89 -0.46
CA THR A 151 19.89 17.00 -0.23
C THR A 151 20.57 18.09 0.59
N LEU A 152 20.71 19.29 0.01
CA LEU A 152 21.29 20.46 0.66
C LEU A 152 20.23 21.26 1.43
N ARG A 153 19.08 21.50 0.80
CA ARG A 153 17.94 22.21 1.42
C ARG A 153 16.62 21.95 0.70
N VAL A 154 15.52 22.14 1.41
CA VAL A 154 14.17 22.24 0.83
C VAL A 154 13.94 23.69 0.39
N ILE A 155 13.67 23.90 -0.89
CA ILE A 155 13.38 25.22 -1.50
C ILE A 155 11.91 25.58 -1.30
N SER A 156 11.01 24.63 -1.49
CA SER A 156 9.58 24.80 -1.33
C SER A 156 8.90 23.48 -0.99
N GLU A 157 7.76 23.56 -0.32
CA GLU A 157 6.95 22.42 0.08
C GLU A 157 5.47 22.77 -0.10
N LYS A 158 4.71 21.83 -0.66
CA LYS A 158 3.25 21.84 -0.74
C LYS A 158 2.75 20.60 -0.02
N ASP A 159 1.95 20.79 1.01
CA ASP A 159 1.31 19.66 1.71
C ASP A 159 0.27 18.97 0.81
N PRO A 160 0.13 17.64 0.91
CA PRO A 160 -0.95 16.92 0.24
C PRO A 160 -2.30 17.23 0.88
N LEU A 161 -3.38 17.11 0.08
CA LEU A 161 -4.74 17.15 0.59
C LEU A 161 -5.32 15.73 0.62
N PRO A 162 -5.90 15.29 1.74
CA PRO A 162 -6.54 13.98 1.81
C PRO A 162 -7.76 13.96 0.87
N GLY A 163 -8.06 12.77 0.33
CA GLY A 163 -9.30 12.55 -0.41
C GLY A 163 -10.54 12.57 0.47
N ASP A 164 -11.69 12.60 -0.19
CA ASP A 164 -12.99 12.61 0.47
C ASP A 164 -13.34 11.25 1.09
N SER A 165 -14.25 11.28 2.06
CA SER A 165 -14.86 10.06 2.61
C SER A 165 -16.11 9.68 1.83
N VAL A 166 -16.19 8.44 1.37
CA VAL A 166 -17.38 7.89 0.68
C VAL A 166 -18.20 7.09 1.68
N TYR A 167 -19.48 7.47 1.82
CA TYR A 167 -20.46 6.74 2.63
C TYR A 167 -21.32 5.90 1.69
N LEU A 168 -21.39 4.59 1.96
CA LEU A 168 -22.18 3.64 1.17
C LEU A 168 -23.52 3.36 1.84
N THR A 169 -24.50 2.98 1.02
CA THR A 169 -25.81 2.51 1.47
C THR A 169 -25.81 1.06 1.97
N ILE A 170 -24.67 0.38 1.85
CA ILE A 170 -24.52 -1.02 2.23
C ILE A 170 -24.69 -1.17 3.74
N ASP A 171 -25.67 -1.97 4.13
CA ASP A 171 -25.86 -2.41 5.49
C ASP A 171 -24.97 -3.62 5.76
N LEU A 172 -24.03 -3.47 6.69
CA LEU A 172 -23.04 -4.49 7.03
C LEU A 172 -23.68 -5.77 7.58
N GLU A 173 -24.75 -5.65 8.35
CA GLU A 173 -25.42 -6.81 8.94
C GLU A 173 -26.16 -7.61 7.88
N MET A 174 -26.88 -6.92 6.98
CA MET A 174 -27.54 -7.56 5.84
C MET A 174 -26.53 -8.22 4.89
N GLN A 175 -25.43 -7.53 4.57
CA GLN A 175 -24.36 -8.11 3.75
C GLN A 175 -23.82 -9.40 4.38
N LYS A 176 -23.48 -9.36 5.67
CA LYS A 176 -22.95 -10.52 6.39
C LYS A 176 -23.92 -11.71 6.36
N ILE A 177 -25.21 -11.45 6.61
CA ILE A 177 -26.24 -12.49 6.55
C ILE A 177 -26.36 -13.05 5.13
N ALA A 178 -26.37 -12.19 4.12
CA ALA A 178 -26.48 -12.61 2.72
C ALA A 178 -25.28 -13.48 2.29
N GLU A 179 -24.05 -13.11 2.67
CA GLU A 179 -22.83 -13.89 2.41
C GLU A 179 -22.86 -15.24 3.13
N GLU A 180 -23.20 -15.24 4.43
CA GLU A 180 -23.31 -16.47 5.22
C GLU A 180 -24.37 -17.42 4.64
N LYS A 181 -25.52 -16.88 4.22
CA LYS A 181 -26.58 -17.68 3.60
C LYS A 181 -26.16 -18.17 2.23
N LEU A 182 -25.49 -17.38 1.38
CA LEU A 182 -25.00 -17.85 0.10
C LEU A 182 -23.98 -18.99 0.28
N GLY A 183 -23.09 -18.85 1.26
CA GLY A 183 -22.03 -19.81 1.56
C GLY A 183 -21.12 -20.01 0.36
N GLN A 184 -20.71 -21.25 0.10
CA GLN A 184 -19.76 -21.58 -0.98
C GLN A 184 -20.41 -21.69 -2.37
N ARG A 185 -21.69 -21.33 -2.51
CA ARG A 185 -22.41 -21.45 -3.77
C ARG A 185 -22.02 -20.30 -4.69
N LYS A 186 -21.70 -20.63 -5.95
CA LYS A 186 -21.47 -19.62 -6.98
C LYS A 186 -22.78 -18.88 -7.27
N GLY A 187 -22.79 -17.57 -7.11
CA GLY A 187 -24.00 -16.79 -7.29
C GLY A 187 -23.88 -15.37 -6.79
N VAL A 188 -24.97 -14.62 -6.96
CA VAL A 188 -25.09 -13.23 -6.57
C VAL A 188 -26.34 -13.06 -5.71
N VAL A 189 -26.25 -12.27 -4.65
CA VAL A 189 -27.39 -11.83 -3.85
C VAL A 189 -27.41 -10.32 -3.86
N LEU A 190 -28.55 -9.73 -4.24
CA LEU A 190 -28.76 -8.29 -4.22
C LEU A 190 -29.98 -8.00 -3.34
N ILE A 191 -29.80 -7.14 -2.35
CA ILE A 191 -30.86 -6.62 -1.50
C ILE A 191 -30.86 -5.11 -1.69
N GLY A 192 -32.00 -4.57 -2.10
CA GLY A 192 -32.17 -3.14 -2.29
C GLY A 192 -33.52 -2.68 -1.77
N ASP A 193 -33.58 -1.40 -1.46
CA ASP A 193 -34.81 -0.72 -1.10
C ASP A 193 -35.49 -0.20 -2.38
N TYR A 194 -36.75 -0.59 -2.60
CA TYR A 194 -37.46 -0.28 -3.83
C TYR A 194 -37.98 1.17 -3.89
N GLU A 195 -38.11 1.85 -2.75
CA GLU A 195 -38.62 3.22 -2.67
C GLU A 195 -37.51 4.24 -2.93
N THR A 196 -36.32 3.97 -2.38
CA THR A 196 -35.15 4.84 -2.46
C THR A 196 -34.18 4.47 -3.57
N GLY A 197 -34.19 3.20 -4.01
CA GLY A 197 -33.21 2.65 -4.94
C GLY A 197 -31.86 2.32 -4.29
N GLU A 198 -31.76 2.41 -2.97
CA GLU A 198 -30.54 2.08 -2.23
C GLU A 198 -30.19 0.60 -2.36
N ILE A 199 -28.89 0.31 -2.49
CA ILE A 199 -28.37 -1.06 -2.45
C ILE A 199 -27.89 -1.31 -1.02
N LEU A 200 -28.59 -2.19 -0.30
CA LEU A 200 -28.31 -2.53 1.09
C LEU A 200 -27.34 -3.71 1.19
N SER A 201 -27.36 -4.62 0.23
CA SER A 201 -26.38 -5.71 0.13
C SER A 201 -26.13 -6.08 -1.33
N LEU A 202 -24.87 -6.32 -1.65
CA LEU A 202 -24.44 -6.85 -2.94
C LEU A 202 -23.34 -7.89 -2.72
N VAL A 203 -23.71 -9.15 -2.82
CA VAL A 203 -22.83 -10.30 -2.63
C VAL A 203 -22.54 -10.96 -3.96
N SER A 204 -21.29 -11.32 -4.19
CA SER A 204 -20.86 -12.17 -5.30
C SER A 204 -19.88 -13.22 -4.78
N HIS A 205 -20.12 -14.49 -5.10
CA HIS A 205 -19.25 -15.61 -4.72
C HIS A 205 -18.81 -16.42 -5.95
N PRO A 206 -17.54 -16.85 -6.06
CA PRO A 206 -16.46 -16.78 -5.07
C PRO A 206 -15.93 -15.37 -4.82
N SER A 207 -15.60 -15.06 -3.56
CA SER A 207 -14.95 -13.81 -3.16
C SER A 207 -13.42 -13.94 -3.13
N PHE A 208 -12.74 -12.85 -2.81
CA PHE A 208 -11.29 -12.77 -2.71
C PHE A 208 -10.91 -11.77 -1.63
N ASN A 209 -9.70 -11.86 -1.07
CA ASN A 209 -9.23 -10.89 -0.09
C ASN A 209 -8.57 -9.68 -0.78
N PRO A 210 -9.16 -8.47 -0.74
CA PRO A 210 -8.62 -7.26 -1.37
C PRO A 210 -7.35 -6.73 -0.69
N ASN A 211 -7.07 -7.11 0.58
CA ASN A 211 -5.84 -6.74 1.27
C ASN A 211 -4.59 -7.28 0.55
N LEU A 212 -4.74 -8.38 -0.18
CA LEU A 212 -3.66 -8.94 -0.99
C LEU A 212 -3.15 -7.92 -2.00
N PHE A 213 -4.03 -7.10 -2.60
CA PHE A 213 -3.67 -6.14 -3.65
C PHE A 213 -3.15 -4.78 -3.16
N SER A 214 -3.18 -4.54 -1.84
CA SER A 214 -3.04 -3.19 -1.29
C SER A 214 -1.62 -2.62 -1.27
N TRP A 215 -0.60 -3.46 -1.39
CA TRP A 215 0.81 -3.08 -1.25
C TRP A 215 1.68 -3.43 -2.48
N GLY A 216 1.02 -3.74 -3.61
CA GLY A 216 1.66 -4.17 -4.86
C GLY A 216 2.06 -5.64 -4.78
N VAL A 217 1.17 -6.50 -5.28
CA VAL A 217 1.38 -7.96 -5.35
C VAL A 217 2.52 -8.23 -6.31
N SER A 218 3.52 -9.00 -5.89
CA SER A 218 4.54 -9.48 -6.81
C SER A 218 3.92 -10.40 -7.87
N GLU A 219 4.48 -10.47 -9.07
CA GLU A 219 3.95 -11.32 -10.16
C GLU A 219 3.79 -12.80 -9.73
N ASP A 220 4.66 -13.27 -8.82
CA ASP A 220 4.62 -14.60 -8.20
C ASP A 220 3.41 -14.81 -7.27
N GLU A 221 2.97 -13.79 -6.54
CA GLU A 221 1.78 -13.84 -5.68
C GLU A 221 0.49 -13.72 -6.50
N TRP A 222 0.51 -12.99 -7.62
CA TRP A 222 -0.61 -12.90 -8.55
C TRP A 222 -0.91 -14.25 -9.21
N SER A 223 0.13 -15.00 -9.59
CA SER A 223 0.01 -16.33 -10.22
C SER A 223 -0.67 -17.40 -9.36
N LYS A 224 -0.74 -17.20 -8.04
CA LYS A 224 -1.37 -18.14 -7.09
C LYS A 224 -2.85 -17.83 -6.83
N LEU A 225 -3.34 -16.67 -7.27
CA LEU A 225 -4.71 -16.19 -7.02
C LEU A 225 -5.64 -16.37 -8.23
N VAL A 226 -5.11 -16.72 -9.41
CA VAL A 226 -5.84 -16.91 -10.68
C VAL A 226 -5.85 -18.37 -11.10
#